data_AF-A0A4Q3UZM3-F1
#
_entry.id   AF-A0A4Q3UZM3-F1
#
_cell.length_a   1.000
_cell.length_b   1.000
_cell.length_c   1.000
_cell.angle_alpha   90.00
_cell.angle_beta   90.00
_cell.angle_gamma   90.00
#
_symmetry.space_group_name_H-M   'P 1'
#
loop_
_entity.id
_entity.type
_entity.pdbx_description
1 polymer ?
#
loop_
_entity_poly.entity_id
_entity_poly.type
_entity_poly.pdbx_seq_one_letter_code
_entity_poly.pdbx_strand_id
1 'polypeptide(L)'
;MAVPVYSTASAGVAGLQGGGAFTDPLIAKAEAWITTRQRLDALTLEWGRLETQVRVKAGKLGIEMYAARARRFPEAQAMRALDRRIDAAYRDLEGLAVEASLMRAVTVEGAVAKLDLSMRIQG
;
A
#
# COMPACT_ATOMS: atom_id res chain seq x y z
N MET A 1 12.34 15.28 67.33
CA MET A 1 11.64 15.58 66.07
C MET A 1 11.93 14.45 65.10
N ALA A 2 10.93 13.60 64.84
CA ALA A 2 11.05 12.41 64.02
C ALA A 2 10.53 12.72 62.61
N VAL A 3 11.34 12.45 61.58
CA VAL A 3 10.97 12.60 60.17
C VAL A 3 10.35 11.27 59.73
N PRO A 4 9.12 11.24 59.17
CA PRO A 4 8.56 9.99 58.67
C PRO A 4 9.18 9.62 57.32
N VAL A 5 9.80 8.45 57.26
CA VAL A 5 10.15 7.75 56.02
C VAL A 5 8.86 7.12 55.49
N TYR A 6 8.28 7.69 54.44
CA TYR A 6 7.24 7.00 53.68
C TYR A 6 7.93 6.19 52.58
N SER A 7 7.95 4.88 52.83
CA SER A 7 8.20 3.81 51.88
C SER A 7 7.50 4.12 50.56
N THR A 8 8.26 4.39 49.50
CA THR A 8 7.73 4.35 48.13
C THR A 8 7.39 2.89 47.86
N ALA A 9 6.14 2.52 48.12
CA ALA A 9 5.58 1.29 47.62
C ALA A 9 5.89 1.27 46.13
N SER A 10 6.69 0.29 45.70
CA SER A 10 6.84 -0.07 44.31
C SER A 10 5.43 -0.37 43.81
N ALA A 11 4.81 0.61 43.16
CA ALA A 11 3.59 0.42 42.41
C ALA A 11 3.94 -0.64 41.37
N GLY A 12 3.52 -1.87 41.68
CA GLY A 12 3.73 -3.01 40.83
C GLY A 12 3.30 -2.64 39.43
N VAL A 13 4.12 -3.06 38.47
CA VAL A 13 3.82 -3.01 37.04
C VAL A 13 2.68 -4.01 36.78
N ALA A 14 1.51 -3.72 37.33
CA ALA A 14 0.30 -4.51 37.25
C ALA A 14 -0.54 -3.89 36.13
N GLY A 15 -0.29 -4.35 34.91
CA GLY A 15 -1.10 -3.94 33.77
C GLY A 15 -0.49 -4.15 32.37
N LEU A 16 0.41 -5.12 32.15
CA LEU A 16 0.80 -5.54 30.80
C LEU A 16 0.36 -6.97 30.46
N GLN A 17 -0.74 -7.42 31.07
CA GLN A 17 -1.44 -8.64 30.63
C GLN A 17 -2.95 -8.43 30.66
N GLY A 18 -3.46 -7.90 29.54
CA GLY A 18 -4.77 -8.19 29.00
C GLY A 18 -4.56 -8.32 27.49
N GLY A 19 -4.40 -9.50 26.91
CA GLY A 19 -5.33 -10.62 27.08
C GLY A 19 -6.53 -10.50 26.13
N GLY A 20 -6.37 -9.80 25.02
CA GLY A 20 -7.20 -9.87 23.82
C GLY A 20 -6.31 -9.44 22.67
N ALA A 21 -6.17 -10.28 21.64
CA ALA A 21 -5.41 -9.97 20.43
C ALA A 21 -6.11 -8.84 19.66
N PHE A 22 -6.08 -7.63 20.19
CA PHE A 22 -6.42 -6.43 19.45
C PHE A 22 -5.19 -6.08 18.63
N THR A 23 -5.08 -6.74 17.47
CA THR A 23 -4.12 -6.35 16.45
C THR A 23 -4.34 -4.87 16.14
N ASP A 24 -3.28 -4.07 16.23
CA ASP A 24 -3.36 -2.66 15.89
C ASP A 24 -3.84 -2.52 14.44
N PRO A 25 -4.92 -1.78 14.18
CA PRO A 25 -5.50 -1.69 12.86
C PRO A 25 -4.53 -1.06 11.83
N LEU A 26 -3.48 -0.35 12.28
CA LEU A 26 -2.40 0.12 11.40
C LEU A 26 -1.63 -1.04 10.75
N ILE A 27 -1.49 -2.19 11.43
CA ILE A 27 -0.81 -3.36 10.88
C ILE A 27 -1.59 -3.88 9.67
N ALA A 28 -2.91 -4.07 9.83
CA ALA A 28 -3.78 -4.52 8.74
C ALA A 28 -3.81 -3.52 7.56
N LYS A 29 -3.76 -2.20 7.84
CA LYS A 29 -3.67 -1.18 6.80
C LYS A 29 -2.34 -1.22 6.05
N ALA A 30 -1.23 -1.40 6.75
CA ALA A 30 0.08 -1.55 6.14
C ALA A 30 0.12 -2.80 5.23
N GLU A 31 -0.38 -3.93 5.70
CA GLU A 31 -0.48 -5.17 4.91
C GLU A 31 -1.36 -5.00 3.66
N ALA A 32 -2.51 -4.32 3.78
CA ALA A 32 -3.39 -4.01 2.66
C ALA A 32 -2.70 -3.10 1.63
N TRP A 33 -1.93 -2.12 2.08
CA TRP A 33 -1.17 -1.23 1.20
C TRP A 33 -0.10 -2.01 0.44
N ILE A 34 0.65 -2.87 1.13
CA ILE A 34 1.70 -3.72 0.52
C ILE A 34 1.09 -4.63 -0.54
N THR A 35 -0.02 -5.29 -0.22
CA THR A 35 -0.71 -6.20 -1.14
C THR A 35 -1.20 -5.45 -2.38
N THR A 36 -1.79 -4.26 -2.19
CA THR A 36 -2.23 -3.41 -3.30
C THR A 36 -1.05 -2.96 -4.16
N ARG A 37 0.10 -2.65 -3.54
CA ARG A 37 1.31 -2.25 -4.28
C ARG A 37 1.86 -3.40 -5.13
N GLN A 38 1.94 -4.60 -4.58
CA GLN A 38 2.36 -5.79 -5.33
C GLN A 38 1.41 -6.07 -6.52
N ARG A 39 0.10 -5.88 -6.30
CA ARG A 39 -0.90 -5.99 -7.37
C ARG A 39 -0.68 -4.94 -8.46
N LEU A 40 -0.39 -3.69 -8.09
CA LEU A 40 -0.07 -2.62 -9.02
C LEU A 40 1.17 -2.99 -9.86
N ASP A 41 2.24 -3.47 -9.23
CA ASP A 41 3.46 -3.88 -9.94
C ASP A 41 3.15 -5.00 -10.96
N ALA A 42 2.32 -5.98 -10.59
CA ALA A 42 1.89 -7.04 -11.51
C ALA A 42 1.08 -6.50 -12.71
N LEU A 43 0.16 -5.56 -12.47
CA LEU A 43 -0.62 -4.91 -13.53
C LEU A 43 0.28 -4.10 -14.48
N THR A 44 1.26 -3.38 -13.96
CA THR A 44 2.22 -2.61 -14.76
C THR A 44 3.10 -3.51 -15.63
N LEU A 45 3.54 -4.65 -15.10
CA LEU A 45 4.27 -5.66 -15.88
C LEU A 45 3.41 -6.23 -17.02
N GLU A 46 2.16 -6.58 -16.74
CA GLU A 46 1.23 -7.07 -17.76
C GLU A 46 0.99 -6.01 -18.85
N TRP A 47 0.81 -4.76 -18.44
CA TRP A 47 0.65 -3.64 -19.36
C TRP A 47 1.86 -3.48 -20.29
N GLY A 48 3.09 -3.57 -19.76
CA GLY A 48 4.32 -3.45 -20.57
C GLY A 48 4.48 -4.58 -21.60
N ARG A 49 3.99 -5.80 -21.27
CA ARG A 49 3.95 -6.91 -22.22
C ARG A 49 3.00 -6.62 -23.38
N LEU A 50 1.80 -6.11 -23.10
CA LEU A 50 0.84 -5.72 -24.13
C LEU A 50 1.34 -4.54 -24.97
N GLU A 51 2.01 -3.57 -24.33
CA GLU A 51 2.62 -2.45 -25.05
C GLU A 51 3.62 -2.94 -26.10
N THR A 52 4.47 -3.90 -25.73
CA THR A 52 5.42 -4.53 -26.65
C THR A 52 4.71 -5.18 -27.84
N GLN A 53 3.61 -5.90 -27.59
CA GLN A 53 2.83 -6.53 -28.66
C GLN A 53 2.17 -5.50 -29.60
N VAL A 54 1.60 -4.43 -29.06
CA VAL A 54 1.03 -3.34 -29.87
C VAL A 54 2.12 -2.66 -30.69
N ARG A 55 3.31 -2.42 -30.12
CA ARG A 55 4.45 -1.83 -30.84
C ARG A 55 4.91 -2.70 -32.00
N VAL A 56 4.99 -4.01 -31.82
CA VAL A 56 5.32 -4.96 -32.90
C VAL A 56 4.28 -4.89 -34.02
N LYS A 57 2.98 -4.84 -33.68
CA LYS A 57 1.92 -4.70 -34.70
C LYS A 57 1.97 -3.35 -35.41
N ALA A 58 2.26 -2.27 -34.68
CA ALA A 58 2.41 -0.93 -35.25
C ALA A 58 3.52 -0.92 -36.31
N GLY A 59 4.69 -1.48 -35.98
CA GLY A 59 5.82 -1.61 -36.90
C GLY A 59 5.48 -2.44 -38.14
N LYS A 60 4.78 -3.57 -37.98
CA LYS A 60 4.32 -4.41 -39.11
C LYS A 60 3.37 -3.69 -40.06
N LEU A 61 2.60 -2.74 -39.55
CA LEU A 61 1.62 -1.97 -40.32
C LEU A 61 2.17 -0.62 -40.81
N GLY A 62 3.41 -0.26 -40.44
CA GLY A 62 3.99 1.04 -40.76
C GLY A 62 3.23 2.22 -40.14
N ILE A 63 2.60 2.03 -38.97
CA ILE A 63 1.83 3.07 -38.28
C ILE A 63 2.47 3.45 -36.95
N GLU A 64 2.21 4.68 -36.52
CA GLU A 64 2.64 5.17 -35.22
C GLU A 64 1.98 4.41 -34.06
N MET A 65 2.70 4.30 -32.93
CA MET A 65 2.24 3.62 -31.72
C MET A 65 0.91 4.21 -31.20
N TYR A 66 0.77 5.54 -31.24
CA TYR A 66 -0.47 6.21 -30.83
C TYR A 66 -1.67 5.76 -31.68
N ALA A 67 -1.49 5.69 -33.00
CA ALA A 67 -2.51 5.20 -33.91
C ALA A 67 -2.83 3.71 -33.66
N ALA A 68 -1.81 2.89 -33.38
CA ALA A 68 -1.99 1.47 -33.05
C ALA A 68 -2.77 1.27 -31.74
N ARG A 69 -2.52 2.08 -30.71
CA ARG A 69 -3.28 2.06 -29.44
C ARG A 69 -4.73 2.53 -29.61
N ALA A 70 -4.99 3.45 -30.54
CA ALA A 70 -6.35 3.91 -30.86
C ALA A 70 -7.19 2.84 -31.59
N ARG A 71 -6.53 1.93 -32.32
CA ARG A 71 -7.20 0.83 -33.03
C ARG A 71 -7.81 -0.22 -32.10
N ARG A 72 -8.67 -1.07 -32.66
CA ARG A 72 -9.39 -2.15 -31.97
C ARG A 72 -8.59 -3.45 -31.87
N PHE A 73 -7.27 -3.39 -31.77
CA PHE A 73 -6.48 -4.59 -31.51
C PHE A 73 -6.84 -5.15 -30.13
N PRO A 74 -6.93 -6.49 -29.97
CA PRO A 74 -7.22 -7.10 -28.67
C PRO A 74 -6.27 -6.61 -27.57
N GLU A 75 -4.99 -6.45 -27.89
CA GLU A 75 -3.96 -5.97 -26.96
C GLU A 75 -4.19 -4.52 -26.57
N ALA A 76 -4.55 -3.66 -27.53
CA ALA A 76 -4.85 -2.26 -27.26
C ALA A 76 -6.12 -2.09 -26.40
N GLN A 77 -7.11 -2.96 -26.56
CA GLN A 77 -8.29 -2.99 -25.70
C GLN A 77 -7.96 -3.50 -24.29
N ALA A 78 -7.15 -4.56 -24.20
CA ALA A 78 -6.67 -5.09 -22.93
C ALA A 78 -5.84 -4.04 -22.17
N MET A 79 -4.98 -3.28 -22.84
CA MET A 79 -4.25 -2.16 -22.24
C MET A 79 -5.19 -1.12 -21.62
N ARG A 80 -6.24 -0.68 -22.32
CA ARG A 80 -7.22 0.28 -21.76
C ARG A 80 -7.97 -0.29 -20.55
N ALA A 81 -8.20 -1.59 -20.52
CA ALA A 81 -8.80 -2.25 -19.37
C ALA A 81 -7.81 -2.28 -18.19
N LEU A 82 -6.52 -2.53 -18.43
CA LEU A 82 -5.48 -2.45 -17.41
C LEU A 82 -5.24 -1.02 -16.93
N ASP A 83 -5.23 -0.02 -17.81
CA ASP A 83 -5.10 1.40 -17.44
C ASP A 83 -6.12 1.76 -16.34
N ARG A 84 -7.39 1.40 -16.52
CA ARG A 84 -8.44 1.64 -15.52
C ARG A 84 -8.19 0.91 -14.19
N ARG A 85 -7.60 -0.29 -14.22
CA ARG A 85 -7.27 -1.06 -13.01
C ARG A 85 -6.06 -0.50 -12.29
N ILE A 86 -5.07 -0.03 -13.04
CA ILE A 86 -3.88 0.66 -12.53
C ILE A 86 -4.32 1.97 -11.86
N ASP A 87 -5.17 2.77 -12.51
CA ASP A 87 -5.71 4.00 -11.93
C ASP A 87 -6.48 3.74 -10.63
N ALA A 88 -7.31 2.70 -10.60
CA ALA A 88 -8.02 2.29 -9.39
C ALA A 88 -7.05 1.88 -8.28
N ALA A 89 -6.04 1.06 -8.59
CA ALA A 89 -5.04 0.64 -7.62
C ALA A 89 -4.22 1.81 -7.06
N TYR A 90 -3.90 2.83 -7.86
CA TYR A 90 -3.26 4.05 -7.37
C TYR A 90 -4.15 4.80 -6.38
N ARG A 91 -5.45 4.95 -6.68
CA ARG A 91 -6.40 5.58 -5.76
C ARG A 91 -6.56 4.79 -4.47
N ASP A 92 -6.57 3.46 -4.55
CA ASP A 92 -6.64 2.60 -3.37
C ASP A 92 -5.39 2.76 -2.49
N LEU A 93 -4.20 2.82 -3.09
CA LEU A 93 -2.95 3.09 -2.35
C LEU A 93 -2.96 4.46 -1.67
N GLU A 94 -3.42 5.50 -2.37
CA GLU A 94 -3.55 6.84 -1.82
C GLU A 94 -4.55 6.87 -0.65
N GLY A 95 -5.72 6.26 -0.82
CA GLY A 95 -6.72 6.15 0.24
C GLY A 95 -6.19 5.44 1.48
N LEU A 96 -5.51 4.30 1.32
CA LEU A 96 -4.90 3.56 2.42
C LEU A 96 -3.80 4.38 3.13
N ALA A 97 -2.98 5.11 2.37
CA ALA A 97 -1.95 5.98 2.93
C ALA A 97 -2.55 7.12 3.77
N VAL A 98 -3.58 7.80 3.23
CA VAL A 98 -4.30 8.87 3.92
C VAL A 98 -4.95 8.33 5.19
N GLU A 99 -5.68 7.23 5.12
CA GLU A 99 -6.33 6.62 6.29
C GLU A 99 -5.31 6.26 7.38
N ALA A 100 -4.21 5.60 7.03
CA ALA A 100 -3.16 5.24 7.98
C ALA A 100 -2.48 6.48 8.59
N SER A 101 -2.34 7.57 7.84
CA SER A 101 -1.76 8.83 8.33
C SER A 101 -2.60 9.46 9.45
N LEU A 102 -3.93 9.35 9.35
CA LEU A 102 -4.89 9.89 10.31
C LEU A 102 -5.04 9.03 11.58
N MET A 103 -4.65 7.75 11.52
CA MET A 103 -4.76 6.82 12.64
C MET A 103 -3.63 6.99 13.66
N ARG A 104 -3.96 6.92 14.95
CA ARG A 104 -2.99 6.86 16.05
C ARG A 104 -2.63 5.40 16.34
N ALA A 105 -1.34 5.11 16.45
CA ALA A 105 -0.88 3.79 16.90
C ALA A 105 -1.25 3.57 18.36
N VAL A 106 -1.78 2.37 18.64
CA VAL A 106 -2.13 1.91 19.98
C VAL A 106 -1.11 0.91 20.52
N THR A 107 -0.24 0.40 19.66
CA THR A 107 0.88 -0.49 19.98
C THR A 107 2.21 0.00 19.39
N VAL A 108 3.33 -0.53 19.88
CA VAL A 108 4.66 -0.26 19.30
C VAL A 108 4.74 -0.82 17.89
N GLU A 109 4.20 -2.02 17.67
CA GLU A 109 4.13 -2.69 16.39
C GLU A 109 3.35 -1.87 15.36
N GLY A 110 2.21 -1.29 15.75
CA GLY A 110 1.44 -0.37 14.90
C GLY A 110 2.19 0.93 14.58
N ALA A 111 2.97 1.46 15.52
CA ALA A 111 3.82 2.63 15.27
C ALA A 111 4.92 2.31 14.25
N VAL A 112 5.57 1.14 14.37
CA VAL A 112 6.55 0.65 13.40
C VAL A 112 5.91 0.46 12.03
N ALA A 113 4.75 -0.21 11.95
CA ALA A 113 4.03 -0.42 10.69
C ALA A 113 3.68 0.90 9.98
N LYS A 114 3.32 1.95 10.74
CA LYS A 114 3.05 3.28 10.20
C LYS A 114 4.31 3.97 9.67
N LEU A 115 5.44 3.82 10.35
CA LEU A 115 6.73 4.36 9.89
C LEU A 115 7.18 3.66 8.60
N ASP A 116 7.12 2.32 8.57
CA ASP A 116 7.45 1.53 7.40
C ASP A 116 6.59 1.91 6.19
N LEU A 117 5.29 2.08 6.40
CA LEU A 117 4.38 2.56 5.36
C LEU A 117 4.78 3.95 4.85
N SER A 118 5.09 4.88 5.76
CA SER A 118 5.50 6.24 5.40
C SER A 118 6.79 6.26 4.57
N MET A 119 7.76 5.42 4.91
CA MET A 119 9.00 5.28 4.15
C MET A 119 8.76 4.73 2.73
N ARG A 120 7.86 3.75 2.59
CA ARG A 120 7.52 3.16 1.29
C ARG A 120 6.72 4.09 0.38
N ILE A 121 6.02 5.07 0.95
CA ILE A 121 5.29 6.09 0.18
C ILE A 121 6.25 7.17 -0.35
N GLN A 122 7.34 7.47 0.38
CA GLN A 122 8.30 8.52 0.03
C GLN A 122 9.40 8.08 -0.95
N GLY A 123 9.64 6.76 -1.08
CA GLY A 123 10.61 6.18 -2.02
C GLY A 123 10.01 5.82 -3.36
#